data_AF-A0A444VY85-F1
#
_entry.id   AF-A0A444VY85-F1
#
_cell.length_a   1.000
_cell.length_b   1.000
_cell.length_c   1.000
_cell.angle_alpha   90.00
_cell.angle_beta   90.00
_cell.angle_gamma   90.00
#
_symmetry.space_group_name_H-M   'P 1'
#
loop_
_entity.id
_entity.type
_entity.pdbx_description
1 polymer ?
#
loop_
_entity_poly.entity_id
_entity_poly.type
_entity_poly.pdbx_seq_one_letter_code
_entity_poly.pdbx_strand_id
1 'polypeptide(L)' 'MDLIEIISGRIILEFLGASVRFLGYNLWTLSNHNDFRTFSSFWSPSGSNQKKDDNSNRNHMIGVLCLGGFVMLLIVFNT' A
#
# COMPACT_ATOMS: atom_id res chain seq x y z
N MET A 1 25.56 2.97 2.98
CA MET A 1 24.26 3.13 2.32
C MET A 1 24.02 4.59 2.16
N ASP A 2 23.93 5.02 0.91
CA ASP A 2 23.85 6.44 0.55
C ASP A 2 22.48 6.99 0.98
N LEU A 3 22.41 8.25 1.41
CA LEU A 3 21.17 8.89 1.89
C LEU A 3 20.05 8.78 0.83
N ILE A 4 20.44 8.71 -0.44
CA ILE A 4 19.60 8.51 -1.61
C ILE A 4 18.94 7.12 -1.63
N GLU A 5 19.64 6.05 -1.22
CA GLU A 5 19.07 4.69 -1.16
C GLU A 5 17.98 4.58 -0.09
N ILE A 6 18.16 5.25 1.04
CA ILE A 6 17.18 5.25 2.13
C ILE A 6 15.91 6.00 1.71
N ILE A 7 16.07 7.16 1.07
CA ILE A 7 14.95 7.97 0.57
C ILE A 7 14.23 7.26 -0.57
N SER A 8 14.96 6.66 -1.52
CA SER A 8 14.38 5.94 -2.65
C SER A 8 13.64 4.68 -2.20
N GLY A 9 14.22 3.91 -1.26
CA GLY A 9 13.57 2.75 -0.65
C GLY A 9 12.25 3.12 0.03
N ARG A 10 12.22 4.23 0.77
CA ARG A 10 11.00 4.75 1.40
C ARG A 10 9.93 5.10 0.37
N ILE A 11 10.29 5.80 -0.69
CA ILE A 11 9.36 6.20 -1.76
C ILE A 11 8.80 4.97 -2.49
N ILE A 12 9.65 3.98 -2.78
CA ILE A 12 9.24 2.73 -3.46
C ILE A 12 8.26 1.95 -2.59
N LEU A 13 8.54 1.79 -1.30
CA LEU A 13 7.63 1.13 -0.35
C LEU A 13 6.30 1.87 -0.24
N GLU A 14 6.33 3.20 -0.17
CA GLU A 14 5.12 4.01 -0.13
C GLU A 14 4.27 3.86 -1.40
N PHE A 15 4.92 3.87 -2.56
CA PHE A 15 4.29 3.69 -3.86
C PHE A 15 3.69 2.29 -4.03
N LEU A 16 4.42 1.24 -3.63
CA LEU A 16 3.94 -0.15 -3.66
C LEU A 16 2.69 -0.33 -2.81
N GLY A 17 2.71 0.12 -1.56
CA GLY A 17 1.55 -0.03 -0.69
C GLY A 17 0.34 0.80 -1.15
N ALA A 18 0.57 1.97 -1.76
CA ALA A 18 -0.49 2.74 -2.38
C ALA A 18 -1.08 2.05 -3.61
N SER A 19 -0.26 1.34 -4.39
CA SER A 19 -0.69 0.56 -5.56
C SER A 19 -1.58 -0.60 -5.17
N VAL A 20 -1.20 -1.34 -4.12
CA VAL A 20 -2.05 -2.42 -3.57
C VAL A 20 -3.39 -1.87 -3.09
N ARG A 21 -3.40 -0.70 -2.44
CA ARG A 21 -4.65 -0.05 -2.00
C ARG A 21 -5.52 0.45 -3.13
N PHE A 22 -4.92 1.10 -4.12
CA PHE A 22 -5.63 1.56 -5.31
C PHE A 22 -6.28 0.38 -6.02
N LEU A 23 -5.54 -0.72 -6.21
CA LEU A 23 -6.06 -1.92 -6.85
C LEU A 23 -7.16 -2.57 -6.00
N GLY A 24 -6.91 -2.78 -4.70
CA GLY A 24 -7.86 -3.42 -3.79
C GLY A 24 -9.16 -2.63 -3.65
N TYR A 25 -9.08 -1.31 -3.48
CA TYR A 25 -10.27 -0.46 -3.41
C TYR A 25 -11.04 -0.49 -4.72
N ASN A 26 -10.39 -0.26 -5.86
CA ASN A 26 -11.10 -0.20 -7.14
C ASN A 26 -11.65 -1.55 -7.59
N LEU A 27 -10.99 -2.67 -7.30
CA LEU A 27 -11.56 -4.00 -7.53
C LEU A 27 -12.78 -4.27 -6.66
N TRP A 28 -12.73 -3.83 -5.39
CA TRP A 28 -13.86 -3.96 -4.46
C TRP A 28 -15.05 -3.09 -4.90
N THR A 29 -14.82 -1.82 -5.28
CA THR A 29 -15.89 -0.95 -5.76
C THR A 29 -16.44 -1.39 -7.11
N LEU A 30 -15.62 -1.94 -8.01
CA LEU A 30 -16.09 -2.51 -9.28
C LEU A 30 -17.20 -3.56 -9.09
N SER A 31 -17.15 -4.30 -7.97
CA SER A 31 -18.16 -5.32 -7.64
C SER A 31 -19.41 -4.78 -6.93
N ASN A 32 -19.38 -3.57 -6.37
CA ASN A 32 -20.40 -3.13 -5.40
C ASN A 32 -21.01 -1.75 -5.69
N HIS A 33 -20.20 -0.74 -6.02
CA HIS A 33 -20.64 0.64 -6.25
C HIS A 33 -19.64 1.28 -7.21
N ASN A 34 -20.10 1.82 -8.35
CA ASN A 34 -19.29 2.28 -9.49
C ASN A 34 -18.38 3.52 -9.20
N ASP A 35 -17.98 3.71 -7.94
CA ASP A 35 -17.11 4.76 -7.44
C ASP A 35 -15.63 4.39 -7.67
N PHE A 36 -15.13 4.81 -8.82
CA PHE A 36 -13.71 4.74 -9.14
C PHE A 36 -12.94 5.85 -8.42
N ARG A 37 -11.86 5.49 -7.71
CA ARG A 37 -10.92 6.44 -7.08
C ARG A 37 -9.59 6.42 -7.80
N THR A 38 -9.13 7.60 -8.20
CA THR A 38 -7.83 7.78 -8.87
C THR A 38 -6.65 7.51 -7.94
N PHE A 39 -5.53 7.08 -8.52
CA PHE A 39 -4.29 6.78 -7.80
C PHE A 39 -3.78 7.97 -6.97
N SER A 40 -3.95 9.20 -7.48
CA SER A 40 -3.57 10.43 -6.79
C SER A 40 -4.30 10.67 -5.46
N SER A 41 -5.44 10.01 -5.25
CA SER A 41 -6.15 10.02 -3.97
C SER A 41 -5.47 9.14 -2.91
N PHE A 42 -4.72 8.13 -3.33
CA PHE A 42 -3.99 7.19 -2.46
C PHE A 42 -2.52 7.58 -2.29
N TRP A 43 -1.91 8.24 -3.27
CA TRP A 43 -0.52 8.66 -3.18
C TRP A 43 -0.28 9.96 -3.94
N SER A 44 0.40 10.91 -3.29
CA SER A 44 0.83 12.15 -3.92
C SER A 44 2.23 12.53 -3.43
N PRO A 45 3.17 12.82 -4.34
CA PRO A 45 4.54 13.19 -3.97
C PRO A 45 4.60 14.54 -3.20
N SER A 46 3.67 15.46 -3.50
CA SER A 46 3.52 16.77 -2.85
C SER A 46 2.40 16.82 -1.80
N GLY A 47 1.93 15.68 -1.29
CA GLY A 47 0.93 15.66 -0.21
C GLY A 47 1.44 16.31 1.07
N SER A 48 0.54 16.90 1.87
CA SER A 48 0.87 17.43 3.19
C SER A 48 1.49 16.35 4.08
N ASN A 49 2.34 16.74 5.04
CA ASN A 49 3.01 15.80 5.95
C ASN A 49 2.00 14.91 6.69
N GLN A 50 0.86 15.46 7.11
CA GLN A 50 -0.23 14.70 7.72
C GLN A 50 -0.79 13.60 6.79
N LYS A 51 -0.97 13.93 5.50
CA LYS A 51 -1.46 12.97 4.51
C LYS A 51 -0.42 11.89 4.21
N LYS A 52 0.88 12.21 4.31
CA LYS A 52 1.98 11.25 4.18
C LYS A 52 2.04 10.31 5.38
N ASP A 53 1.87 10.82 6.60
CA ASP A 53 1.87 10.00 7.82
C ASP A 53 0.67 9.05 7.87
N ASP A 54 -0.53 9.54 7.55
CA ASP A 54 -1.73 8.70 7.43
C ASP A 54 -1.56 7.60 6.38
N ASN A 55 -0.91 7.95 5.26
CA ASN A 55 -0.63 6.99 4.21
C ASN A 55 0.44 5.98 4.63
N SER A 56 1.47 6.40 5.35
CA SER A 56 2.48 5.50 5.90
C SER A 56 1.87 4.49 6.88
N ASN A 57 1.03 4.97 7.81
CA ASN A 57 0.38 4.12 8.81
C ASN A 57 -0.55 3.07 8.17
N ARG A 58 -1.36 3.47 7.18
CA ARG A 58 -2.19 2.53 6.42
C ARG A 58 -1.37 1.56 5.57
N ASN A 59 -0.18 1.94 5.10
CA ASN A 59 0.69 1.07 4.31
C ASN A 59 1.33 0.03 5.21
N HIS A 60 1.73 0.44 6.41
CA HIS A 60 2.23 -0.46 7.42
C HIS A 60 1.17 -1.51 7.82
N MET A 61 -0.07 -1.07 8.07
CA MET A 61 -1.18 -1.99 8.38
C MET A 61 -1.43 -3.02 7.27
N ILE A 62 -1.42 -2.60 6.01
CA ILE A 62 -1.59 -3.50 4.87
C ILE A 62 -0.38 -4.40 4.66
N GLY A 63 0.82 -3.88 4.88
CA GLY A 63 2.04 -4.68 4.87
C GLY A 63 1.98 -5.82 5.87
N VAL A 64 1.51 -5.56 7.09
CA VAL A 64 1.31 -6.59 8.13
C VAL A 64 0.27 -7.62 7.71
N LEU A 65 -0.87 -7.19 7.16
CA LEU A 65 -1.92 -8.11 6.68
C LEU A 65 -1.43 -8.99 5.52
N CYS A 66 -0.72 -8.41 4.55
CA CYS A 66 -0.13 -9.16 3.44
C CYS A 66 0.92 -10.17 3.92
N LEU A 67 1.80 -9.76 4.84
CA LEU A 67 2.86 -10.64 5.35
C LEU A 67 2.28 -11.77 6.20
N GLY A 68 1.29 -11.46 7.04
CA GLY A 68 0.55 -12.48 7.80
C GLY A 68 -0.17 -13.48 6.91
N GLY A 69 -0.87 -13.01 5.87
CA GLY A 69 -1.52 -13.87 4.89
C GLY A 69 -0.52 -14.75 4.11
N PHE A 70 0.61 -14.18 3.71
CA PHE A 70 1.67 -14.92 3.01
C PHE A 70 2.27 -16.05 3.87
N VAL A 71 2.56 -15.78 5.14
CA VAL A 71 3.06 -16.80 6.09
C VAL A 71 2.01 -17.89 6.29
N MET A 72 0.73 -17.54 6.42
CA MET A 72 -0.34 -18.52 6.59
C MET A 72 -0.49 -19.42 5.36
N LEU A 73 -0.43 -18.86 4.14
CA LEU A 73 -0.43 -19.63 2.90
C LEU A 73 0.79 -20.56 2.81
N LEU A 74 1.99 -20.08 3.16
CA LEU A 74 3.19 -20.90 3.17
C LEU A 74 3.07 -22.11 4.11
N ILE A 75 2.44 -21.93 5.27
CA ILE A 75 2.16 -23.04 6.21
C ILE A 75 1.19 -24.03 5.59
N VAL A 76 0.07 -23.57 5.03
CA VAL A 76 -0.97 -24.44 4.45
C VAL A 76 -0.44 -25.26 3.25
N PHE A 77 0.41 -24.67 2.41
CA PHE A 77 0.94 -25.37 1.22
C PHE A 77 2.20 -26.21 1.49
N ASN A 78 2.83 -26.09 2.66
CA ASN A 78 3.96 -26.94 3.09
C ASN A 78 3.61 -27.91 4.23
N THR A 79 2.37 -27.94 4.69
CA THR A 79 1.83 -28.95 5.62
C THR A 79 1.05 -29.98 4.82
#